data_AF-A0A177N6A3-F1
#
_entry.id   AF-A0A177N6A3-F1
#
_cell.length_a   1.000
_cell.length_b   1.000
_cell.length_c   1.000
_cell.angle_alpha   90.00
_cell.angle_beta   90.00
_cell.angle_gamma   90.00
#
_symmetry.space_group_name_H-M   'P 1'
#
loop_
_entity.id
_entity.type
_entity.pdbx_description
1 polymer ?
#
loop_
_entity_poly.entity_id
_entity_poly.type
_entity_poly.pdbx_seq_one_letter_code
_entity_poly.pdbx_strand_id
1 'polypeptide(L)'
;MQDELLDTTLGRPADITDDQIIEAGKALTKANRNVTGFALRKLTGGGHPKRLKEVWDKHNVTQAVTNAEPVVELPVEVVETLAALTKALVDKVNALAVELNDKAVKTQERRVADVLRAASEQQAQAERELADASLAVDELETMLADEQARVVELAKRLAESQSLNQAQAVELATLRERLEAAEKNAKAANEQHAAEQAKLQQQVAAQKQTAQSIAAERDQLKTELVKVQTKADGAEELRKEERKRAAAELQRTADKLIKLEAEMDNAKREAGSAREQVAQLTGQLTAMKSQVEQLMKAIGN
;
A
#
# COMPACT_ATOMS: atom_id res chain seq x y z
N MET A 1 -74.69 -50.17 133.05
CA MET A 1 -73.58 -49.22 132.89
C MET A 1 -72.85 -49.65 131.63
N GLN A 2 -73.15 -49.02 130.48
CA GLN A 2 -72.46 -47.80 129.98
C GLN A 2 -71.03 -48.18 129.53
N ASP A 3 -70.52 -47.91 128.33
CA ASP A 3 -70.68 -46.83 127.32
C ASP A 3 -70.16 -47.37 125.96
N GLU A 4 -70.72 -47.03 124.78
CA GLU A 4 -70.35 -45.91 123.87
C GLU A 4 -68.82 -45.82 123.57
N LEU A 5 -68.27 -45.59 122.37
CA LEU A 5 -68.65 -45.13 121.02
C LEU A 5 -67.38 -45.42 120.18
N LEU A 6 -67.40 -46.03 118.99
CA LEU A 6 -67.47 -45.33 117.70
C LEU A 6 -67.58 -46.35 116.56
N ASP A 7 -68.46 -45.98 115.63
CA ASP A 7 -68.94 -46.71 114.47
C ASP A 7 -68.32 -46.12 113.19
N THR A 8 -67.67 -46.97 112.39
CA THR A 8 -67.66 -46.84 110.92
C THR A 8 -67.90 -48.23 110.34
N THR A 9 -69.18 -48.50 110.18
CA THR A 9 -69.91 -49.57 109.51
C THR A 9 -69.35 -50.15 108.20
N LEU A 10 -69.64 -51.46 108.08
CA LEU A 10 -69.82 -52.33 106.89
C LEU A 10 -68.55 -53.05 106.40
N GLY A 11 -68.40 -54.37 106.56
CA GLY A 11 -69.31 -55.41 107.02
C GLY A 11 -68.63 -56.78 106.86
N ARG A 12 -69.02 -57.74 107.69
CA ARG A 12 -68.57 -59.15 107.72
C ARG A 12 -68.25 -59.71 106.33
N PRO A 13 -67.19 -60.54 106.17
CA PRO A 13 -67.01 -61.27 104.92
C PRO A 13 -68.27 -62.11 104.69
N ALA A 14 -69.01 -61.82 103.63
CA ALA A 14 -70.08 -62.72 103.19
C ALA A 14 -69.39 -64.07 102.93
N ASP A 15 -69.81 -65.11 103.64
CA ASP A 15 -69.40 -66.49 103.42
C ASP A 15 -69.97 -66.94 102.07
N ILE A 16 -69.42 -66.40 100.99
CA ILE A 16 -69.74 -66.80 99.63
C ILE A 16 -69.14 -68.19 99.48
N THR A 17 -70.03 -69.16 99.38
CA THR A 17 -69.69 -70.57 99.17
C THR A 17 -69.17 -70.75 97.76
N ASP A 18 -68.31 -71.75 97.56
CA ASP A 18 -67.71 -72.00 96.25
C ASP A 18 -68.79 -72.28 95.19
N ASP A 19 -69.92 -72.89 95.56
CA ASP A 19 -71.09 -73.12 94.68
C ASP A 19 -71.74 -71.82 94.17
N GLN A 20 -71.86 -70.79 95.03
CA GLN A 20 -72.40 -69.49 94.62
C GLN A 20 -71.48 -68.77 93.64
N ILE A 21 -70.16 -68.94 93.77
CA ILE A 21 -69.16 -68.40 92.84
C ILE A 21 -69.28 -69.10 91.48
N ILE A 22 -69.48 -70.42 91.49
CA ILE A 22 -69.65 -71.25 90.29
C ILE A 22 -70.94 -70.87 89.55
N GLU A 23 -72.06 -70.69 90.26
CA GLU A 23 -73.33 -70.29 89.65
C GLU A 23 -73.24 -68.89 89.01
N ALA A 24 -72.60 -67.94 89.69
CA ALA A 24 -72.35 -66.60 89.15
C ALA A 24 -71.46 -66.63 87.89
N GLY A 25 -70.44 -67.49 87.86
CA GLY A 25 -69.60 -67.66 86.67
C GLY A 25 -70.32 -68.34 85.51
N LYS A 26 -71.17 -69.34 85.77
CA LYS A 26 -72.05 -69.95 84.76
C LYS A 26 -73.04 -68.92 84.18
N ALA A 27 -73.59 -68.04 85.02
CA ALA A 27 -74.47 -66.96 84.58
C ALA A 27 -73.75 -65.95 83.66
N LEU A 28 -72.50 -65.58 83.99
CA LEU A 28 -71.67 -64.72 83.11
C LEU A 28 -71.36 -65.37 81.77
N THR A 29 -71.06 -66.67 81.78
CA THR A 29 -70.78 -67.45 80.57
C THR A 29 -72.03 -67.58 79.68
N LYS A 30 -73.20 -67.85 80.27
CA LYS A 30 -74.49 -67.90 79.54
C LYS A 30 -74.89 -66.56 78.94
N ALA A 31 -74.49 -65.46 79.58
CA ALA A 31 -74.67 -64.10 79.07
C ALA A 31 -73.60 -63.67 78.04
N ASN A 32 -72.69 -64.58 77.65
CA ASN A 32 -71.57 -64.35 76.74
C ASN A 32 -70.66 -63.17 77.18
N ARG A 33 -70.44 -63.02 78.49
CA ARG A 33 -69.58 -61.99 79.10
C ARG A 33 -68.33 -62.63 79.70
N ASN A 34 -67.20 -61.91 79.60
CA ASN A 34 -65.92 -62.37 80.16
C ASN A 34 -65.99 -62.56 81.68
N VAL A 35 -65.65 -63.76 82.17
CA VAL A 35 -65.66 -64.08 83.61
C VAL A 35 -64.36 -63.60 84.27
N THR A 36 -64.39 -62.37 84.80
CA THR A 36 -63.31 -61.77 85.60
C THR A 36 -63.67 -61.77 87.09
N GLY A 37 -62.68 -61.71 87.99
CA GLY A 37 -62.92 -61.68 89.43
C GLY A 37 -63.83 -60.53 89.90
N PHE A 38 -63.80 -59.40 89.20
CA PHE A 38 -64.68 -58.26 89.46
C PHE A 38 -66.12 -58.48 88.95
N ALA A 39 -66.28 -59.16 87.81
CA ALA A 39 -67.59 -59.52 87.28
C ALA A 39 -68.29 -60.54 88.21
N LEU A 40 -67.53 -61.48 88.76
CA LEU A 40 -68.02 -62.42 89.76
C LEU A 40 -68.46 -61.70 91.04
N ARG A 41 -67.62 -60.79 91.57
CA ARG A 41 -67.97 -59.96 92.76
C ARG A 41 -69.26 -59.18 92.57
N LYS A 42 -69.52 -58.69 91.35
CA LYS A 42 -70.74 -57.92 91.03
C LYS A 42 -72.01 -58.79 91.12
N LEU A 43 -71.91 -60.09 90.82
CA LEU A 43 -73.04 -61.02 90.85
C LEU A 43 -73.19 -61.73 92.21
N THR A 44 -72.08 -62.04 92.88
CA THR A 44 -72.09 -62.68 94.21
C THR A 44 -72.31 -61.69 95.36
N GLY A 45 -72.38 -60.39 95.07
CA GLY A 45 -72.68 -59.34 96.06
C GLY A 45 -71.55 -59.01 97.04
N GLY A 46 -70.37 -59.62 96.91
CA GLY A 46 -69.25 -59.44 97.84
C GLY A 46 -68.06 -60.38 97.54
N GLY A 47 -67.04 -60.39 98.41
CA GLY A 47 -65.87 -61.28 98.29
C GLY A 47 -64.63 -60.67 97.61
N HIS A 48 -63.45 -61.25 97.85
CA HIS A 48 -62.19 -60.78 97.28
C HIS A 48 -62.07 -61.24 95.81
N PRO A 49 -61.87 -60.34 94.82
CA PRO A 49 -61.87 -60.68 93.39
C PRO A 49 -60.89 -61.80 93.01
N LYS A 50 -59.74 -61.85 93.69
CA LYS A 50 -58.71 -62.87 93.49
C LYS A 50 -59.21 -64.27 93.90
N ARG A 51 -59.84 -64.42 95.08
CA ARG A 51 -60.43 -65.69 95.53
C ARG A 51 -61.59 -66.13 94.63
N LEU A 52 -62.46 -65.20 94.23
CA LEU A 52 -63.58 -65.49 93.33
C LEU A 52 -63.08 -66.00 91.97
N LYS A 53 -62.06 -65.36 91.41
CA LYS A 53 -61.43 -65.76 90.16
C LYS A 53 -60.68 -67.08 90.32
N GLU A 54 -59.97 -67.31 91.41
CA GLU A 54 -59.28 -68.58 91.69
C GLU A 54 -60.25 -69.76 91.87
N VAL A 55 -61.38 -69.57 92.55
CA VAL A 55 -62.41 -70.63 92.69
C VAL A 55 -63.09 -70.89 91.36
N TRP A 56 -63.43 -69.85 90.59
CA TRP A 56 -63.96 -70.01 89.24
C TRP A 56 -62.95 -70.66 88.30
N ASP A 57 -61.68 -70.26 88.32
CA ASP A 57 -60.64 -70.84 87.48
C ASP A 57 -60.35 -72.28 87.89
N LYS A 58 -60.37 -72.61 89.19
CA LYS A 58 -60.33 -73.99 89.68
C LYS A 58 -61.53 -74.78 89.18
N HIS A 59 -62.75 -74.28 89.32
CA HIS A 59 -63.93 -74.96 88.78
C HIS A 59 -63.85 -75.07 87.25
N ASN A 60 -63.37 -74.04 86.54
CA ASN A 60 -63.25 -74.05 85.08
C ASN A 60 -62.15 -75.01 84.62
N VAL A 61 -61.06 -75.16 85.38
CA VAL A 61 -60.02 -76.18 85.14
C VAL A 61 -60.54 -77.57 85.49
N THR A 62 -61.20 -77.77 86.63
CA THR A 62 -61.80 -79.07 87.00
C THR A 62 -62.94 -79.45 86.05
N GLN A 63 -63.71 -78.48 85.56
CA GLN A 63 -64.72 -78.66 84.52
C GLN A 63 -64.06 -78.90 83.16
N ALA A 64 -62.95 -78.25 82.83
CA ALA A 64 -62.17 -78.53 81.61
C ALA A 64 -61.45 -79.88 81.65
N VAL A 65 -61.11 -80.40 82.84
CA VAL A 65 -60.50 -81.72 83.04
C VAL A 65 -61.55 -82.83 83.09
N THR A 66 -62.81 -82.52 83.44
CA THR A 66 -63.96 -83.46 83.36
C THR A 66 -64.74 -83.38 82.04
N ASN A 67 -64.58 -82.29 81.27
CA ASN A 67 -64.97 -82.15 79.86
C ASN A 67 -63.78 -82.27 78.89
N ALA A 68 -62.66 -82.80 79.36
CA ALA A 68 -61.71 -83.45 78.45
C ALA A 68 -62.37 -84.75 78.00
N GLU A 69 -63.34 -84.64 77.07
CA GLU A 69 -63.49 -85.71 76.08
C GLU A 69 -62.06 -86.05 75.62
N PRO A 70 -61.72 -87.35 75.50
CA PRO A 70 -60.42 -87.72 74.97
C PRO A 70 -60.23 -86.86 73.73
N VAL A 71 -59.07 -86.21 73.59
CA VAL A 71 -58.67 -85.68 72.29
C VAL A 71 -58.68 -86.93 71.41
N VAL A 72 -59.82 -87.13 70.75
CA VAL A 72 -59.96 -88.03 69.64
C VAL A 72 -58.90 -87.45 68.72
N GLU A 73 -57.79 -88.17 68.58
CA GLU A 73 -56.88 -87.95 67.48
C GLU A 73 -57.78 -87.66 66.30
N LEU A 74 -57.66 -86.44 65.74
CA LEU A 74 -58.50 -86.02 64.62
C LEU A 74 -58.61 -87.25 63.73
N PRO A 75 -59.84 -87.76 63.47
CA PRO A 75 -60.02 -89.01 62.76
C PRO A 75 -59.06 -89.03 61.58
N VAL A 76 -58.38 -90.14 61.33
CA VAL A 76 -57.28 -90.18 60.33
C VAL A 76 -57.73 -89.55 59.00
N GLU A 77 -59.02 -89.66 58.66
CA GLU A 77 -59.63 -88.98 57.50
C GLU A 77 -59.53 -87.44 57.56
N VAL A 78 -59.69 -86.82 58.72
CA VAL A 78 -59.54 -85.36 58.92
C VAL A 78 -58.07 -84.93 58.82
N VAL A 79 -57.12 -85.71 59.35
CA VAL A 79 -55.68 -85.41 59.22
C VAL A 79 -55.22 -85.59 57.77
N GLU A 80 -55.67 -86.64 57.10
CA GLU A 80 -55.40 -86.90 55.68
C GLU A 80 -56.01 -85.85 54.77
N THR A 81 -57.26 -85.44 55.02
CA THR A 81 -57.90 -84.35 54.26
C THR A 81 -57.22 -83.01 54.49
N LEU A 82 -56.83 -82.69 55.74
CA LEU A 82 -56.08 -81.47 56.03
C LEU A 82 -54.73 -81.49 55.31
N ALA A 83 -53.97 -82.59 55.39
CA ALA A 83 -52.68 -82.77 54.71
C ALA A 83 -52.80 -82.70 53.18
N ALA A 84 -53.86 -83.29 52.61
CA ALA A 84 -54.17 -83.18 51.19
C ALA A 84 -54.49 -81.73 50.78
N LEU A 85 -55.21 -80.98 51.62
CA LEU A 85 -55.53 -79.57 51.39
C LEU A 85 -54.30 -78.68 51.48
N THR A 86 -53.43 -78.87 52.48
CA THR A 86 -52.16 -78.13 52.58
C THR A 86 -51.26 -78.46 51.40
N LYS A 87 -51.15 -79.72 51.00
CA LYS A 87 -50.40 -80.12 49.81
C LYS A 87 -50.95 -79.46 48.55
N ALA A 88 -52.26 -79.51 48.33
CA ALA A 88 -52.91 -78.87 47.19
C ALA A 88 -52.74 -77.34 47.19
N LEU A 89 -52.77 -76.70 48.36
CA LEU A 89 -52.52 -75.27 48.50
C LEU A 89 -51.06 -74.92 48.20
N VAL A 90 -50.11 -75.69 48.74
CA VAL A 90 -48.67 -75.54 48.47
C VAL A 90 -48.39 -75.73 46.98
N ASP A 91 -48.96 -76.75 46.35
CA ASP A 91 -48.84 -77.01 44.92
C ASP A 91 -49.40 -75.83 44.10
N LYS A 92 -50.56 -75.27 44.47
CA LYS A 92 -51.13 -74.08 43.84
C LYS A 92 -50.26 -72.84 44.01
N VAL A 93 -49.72 -72.59 45.22
CA VAL A 93 -48.84 -71.45 45.50
C VAL A 93 -47.54 -71.57 44.69
N ASN A 94 -46.96 -72.77 44.63
CA ASN A 94 -45.77 -73.04 43.82
C ASN A 94 -46.04 -72.81 42.33
N ALA A 95 -47.16 -73.31 41.80
CA ALA A 95 -47.56 -73.08 40.41
C ALA A 95 -47.74 -71.58 40.10
N LEU A 96 -48.44 -70.84 40.97
CA LEU A 96 -48.63 -69.40 40.82
C LEU A 96 -47.29 -68.63 40.89
N ALA A 97 -46.37 -69.04 41.75
CA ALA A 97 -45.03 -68.45 41.84
C ALA A 97 -44.21 -68.66 40.57
N VAL A 98 -44.28 -69.86 39.98
CA VAL A 98 -43.65 -70.16 38.68
C VAL A 98 -44.27 -69.31 37.56
N GLU A 99 -45.59 -69.22 37.48
CA GLU A 99 -46.29 -68.39 36.47
C GLU A 99 -45.97 -66.89 36.61
N LEU A 100 -45.93 -66.37 37.83
CA LEU A 100 -45.53 -64.99 38.12
C LEU A 100 -44.06 -64.74 37.74
N ASN A 101 -43.17 -65.69 38.02
CA ASN A 101 -41.77 -65.63 37.62
C ASN A 101 -41.64 -65.59 36.09
N ASP A 102 -42.26 -66.53 35.39
CA ASP A 102 -42.26 -66.59 33.92
C ASP A 102 -42.78 -65.28 33.31
N LYS A 103 -43.85 -64.71 33.86
CA LYS A 103 -44.39 -63.42 33.39
C LYS A 103 -43.46 -62.26 33.69
N ALA A 104 -42.82 -62.25 34.86
CA ALA A 104 -41.82 -61.24 35.22
C ALA A 104 -40.61 -61.32 34.29
N VAL A 105 -40.05 -62.51 34.05
CA VAL A 105 -38.93 -62.75 33.13
C VAL A 105 -39.29 -62.29 31.73
N LYS A 106 -40.41 -62.72 31.16
CA LYS A 106 -40.86 -62.27 29.82
C LYS A 106 -41.03 -60.75 29.73
N THR A 107 -41.51 -60.11 30.80
CA THR A 107 -41.66 -58.65 30.84
C THR A 107 -40.31 -57.96 30.90
N GLN A 108 -39.36 -58.47 31.69
CA GLN A 108 -38.00 -57.94 31.77
C GLN A 108 -37.25 -58.15 30.45
N GLU A 109 -37.32 -59.33 29.84
CA GLU A 109 -36.74 -59.62 28.53
C GLU A 109 -37.27 -58.66 27.47
N ARG A 110 -38.59 -58.40 27.45
CA ARG A 110 -39.18 -57.42 26.54
C ARG A 110 -38.65 -56.01 26.80
N ARG A 111 -38.58 -55.58 28.06
CA ARG A 111 -38.01 -54.27 28.44
C ARG A 111 -36.55 -54.15 28.04
N VAL A 112 -35.75 -55.18 28.27
CA VAL A 112 -34.34 -55.23 27.88
C VAL A 112 -34.21 -55.16 26.36
N ALA A 113 -35.04 -55.90 25.62
CA ALA A 113 -35.07 -55.84 24.16
C ALA A 113 -35.47 -54.45 23.63
N ASP A 114 -36.45 -53.80 24.26
CA ASP A 114 -36.85 -52.42 23.93
C ASP A 114 -35.72 -51.42 24.18
N VAL A 115 -35.02 -51.51 25.33
CA VAL A 115 -33.88 -50.65 25.67
C VAL A 115 -32.70 -50.90 24.72
N LEU A 116 -32.37 -52.15 24.43
CA LEU A 116 -31.29 -52.49 23.50
C LEU A 116 -31.60 -51.97 22.09
N ARG A 117 -32.85 -52.06 21.64
CA ARG A 117 -33.26 -51.50 20.35
C ARG A 117 -33.11 -49.97 20.35
N ALA A 118 -33.64 -49.28 21.34
CA ALA A 118 -33.53 -47.82 21.44
C ALA A 118 -32.07 -47.36 21.53
N ALA A 119 -31.23 -48.07 22.28
CA ALA A 119 -29.79 -47.80 22.35
C ALA A 119 -29.10 -48.03 21.00
N SER A 120 -29.45 -49.10 20.27
CA SER A 120 -28.91 -49.36 18.94
C SER A 120 -29.33 -48.31 17.90
N GLU A 121 -30.58 -47.83 17.98
CA GLU A 121 -31.09 -46.78 17.11
C GLU A 121 -30.41 -45.43 17.42
N GLN A 122 -30.23 -45.08 18.70
CA GLN A 122 -29.46 -43.90 19.08
C GLN A 122 -28.00 -43.99 18.65
N GLN A 123 -27.36 -45.14 18.83
CA GLN A 123 -25.99 -45.34 18.38
C GLN A 123 -25.87 -45.17 16.86
N ALA A 124 -26.76 -45.80 16.09
CA ALA A 124 -26.79 -45.67 14.64
C ALA A 124 -27.04 -44.23 14.17
N GLN A 125 -27.89 -43.48 14.89
CA GLN A 125 -28.12 -42.06 14.60
C GLN A 125 -26.87 -41.22 14.91
N ALA A 126 -26.24 -41.42 16.06
CA ALA A 126 -25.02 -40.70 16.44
C ALA A 126 -23.87 -41.01 15.48
N GLU A 127 -23.72 -42.26 15.03
CA GLU A 127 -22.72 -42.65 14.03
C GLU A 127 -22.96 -41.94 12.68
N ARG A 128 -24.21 -41.77 12.25
CA ARG A 128 -24.54 -41.01 11.03
C ARG A 128 -24.22 -39.52 11.19
N GLU A 129 -24.63 -38.92 12.31
CA GLU A 129 -24.35 -37.50 12.57
C GLU A 129 -22.84 -37.22 12.68
N LEU A 130 -22.07 -38.15 13.27
CA LEU A 130 -20.61 -38.07 13.32
C LEU A 130 -19.99 -38.20 11.91
N ALA A 131 -20.52 -39.08 11.06
CA ALA A 131 -20.06 -39.20 9.68
C ALA A 131 -20.35 -37.93 8.88
N ASP A 132 -21.55 -37.36 8.99
CA ASP A 132 -21.92 -36.10 8.33
C ASP A 132 -21.05 -34.93 8.82
N ALA A 133 -20.80 -34.86 10.14
CA ALA A 133 -19.92 -33.85 10.72
C ALA A 133 -18.47 -34.00 10.24
N SER A 134 -17.96 -35.23 10.11
CA SER A 134 -16.61 -35.48 9.56
C SER A 134 -16.50 -35.00 8.12
N LEU A 135 -17.50 -35.31 7.28
CA LEU A 135 -17.52 -34.85 5.89
C LEU A 135 -17.56 -33.31 5.80
N ALA A 136 -18.36 -32.66 6.64
CA ALA A 136 -18.41 -31.20 6.69
C ALA A 136 -17.06 -30.59 7.12
N VAL A 137 -16.33 -31.23 8.04
CA VAL A 137 -14.98 -30.81 8.42
C VAL A 137 -14.01 -30.96 7.24
N ASP A 138 -14.02 -32.10 6.55
CA ASP A 138 -13.15 -32.34 5.38
C ASP A 138 -13.41 -31.30 4.26
N GLU A 139 -14.67 -30.94 4.02
CA GLU A 139 -15.05 -29.89 3.08
C GLU A 139 -14.50 -28.51 3.52
N LEU A 140 -14.65 -28.15 4.79
CA LEU A 140 -14.12 -26.90 5.33
C LEU A 140 -12.60 -26.83 5.29
N GLU A 141 -11.91 -27.94 5.57
CA GLU A 141 -10.45 -28.04 5.46
C GLU A 141 -9.99 -27.85 4.02
N THR A 142 -10.71 -28.43 3.05
CA THR A 142 -10.43 -28.25 1.61
C THR A 142 -10.63 -26.79 1.21
N MET A 143 -11.75 -26.17 1.60
CA MET A 143 -12.01 -24.76 1.34
C MET A 143 -10.94 -23.84 1.97
N LEU A 144 -10.51 -24.16 3.19
CA LEU A 144 -9.47 -23.41 3.88
C LEU A 144 -8.13 -23.50 3.13
N ALA A 145 -7.75 -24.69 2.68
CA ALA A 145 -6.54 -24.90 1.89
C ALA A 145 -6.57 -24.12 0.56
N ASP A 146 -7.70 -24.15 -0.14
CA ASP A 146 -7.90 -23.40 -1.38
C ASP A 146 -7.79 -21.89 -1.16
N GLU A 147 -8.41 -21.37 -0.09
CA GLU A 147 -8.38 -19.94 0.19
C GLU A 147 -6.99 -19.49 0.67
N GLN A 148 -6.29 -20.31 1.44
CA GLN A 148 -4.87 -20.08 1.77
C GLN A 148 -4.00 -20.04 0.52
N ALA A 149 -4.20 -20.95 -0.44
CA ALA A 149 -3.48 -20.93 -1.71
C ALA A 149 -3.77 -19.66 -2.52
N ARG A 150 -5.03 -19.20 -2.55
CA ARG A 150 -5.41 -17.94 -3.19
C ARG A 150 -4.76 -16.73 -2.54
N VAL A 151 -4.71 -16.67 -1.20
CA VAL A 151 -4.04 -15.59 -0.48
C VAL A 151 -2.55 -15.53 -0.82
N VAL A 152 -1.87 -16.68 -0.89
CA VAL A 152 -0.45 -16.75 -1.28
C VAL A 152 -0.24 -16.25 -2.71
N GLU A 153 -1.09 -16.66 -3.65
CA GLU A 153 -1.02 -16.23 -5.05
C GLU A 153 -1.29 -14.72 -5.20
N LEU A 154 -2.29 -14.18 -4.49
CA LEU A 154 -2.57 -12.75 -4.48
C LEU A 154 -1.43 -11.94 -3.87
N ALA A 155 -0.83 -12.43 -2.78
CA ALA A 155 0.34 -11.80 -2.16
C ALA A 155 1.53 -11.77 -3.14
N LYS A 156 1.75 -12.84 -3.89
CA LYS A 156 2.77 -12.90 -4.95
C LYS A 156 2.52 -11.86 -6.04
N ARG A 157 1.29 -11.79 -6.58
CA ARG A 157 0.92 -10.80 -7.61
C ARG A 157 1.07 -9.37 -7.11
N LEU A 158 0.72 -9.12 -5.85
CA LEU A 158 0.90 -7.82 -5.22
C LEU A 158 2.39 -7.45 -5.15
N ALA A 159 3.26 -8.37 -4.71
CA ALA A 159 4.70 -8.15 -4.66
C ALA A 159 5.29 -7.90 -6.06
N GLU A 160 4.87 -8.66 -7.07
CA GLU A 160 5.28 -8.46 -8.46
C GLU A 160 4.85 -7.08 -8.98
N SER A 161 3.60 -6.69 -8.74
CA SER A 161 3.09 -5.36 -9.13
C SER A 161 3.81 -4.22 -8.40
N GLN A 162 4.12 -4.38 -7.12
CA GLN A 162 4.91 -3.41 -6.36
C GLN A 162 6.33 -3.27 -6.91
N SER A 163 6.98 -4.39 -7.25
CA SER A 163 8.32 -4.38 -7.88
C SER A 163 8.31 -3.67 -9.24
N LEU A 164 7.32 -3.96 -10.09
CA LEU A 164 7.15 -3.28 -11.38
C LEU A 164 6.91 -1.77 -11.21
N ASN A 165 6.04 -1.37 -10.27
CA ASN A 165 5.80 0.04 -9.98
C ASN A 165 7.06 0.75 -9.45
N GLN A 166 7.87 0.10 -8.61
CA GLN A 166 9.14 0.65 -8.14
C GLN A 166 10.14 0.81 -9.29
N ALA A 167 10.27 -0.18 -10.17
CA ALA A 167 11.11 -0.10 -11.36
C ALA A 167 10.68 1.04 -12.28
N GLN A 168 9.38 1.16 -12.56
CA GLN A 168 8.82 2.25 -13.37
C GLN A 168 9.04 3.63 -12.72
N ALA A 169 8.92 3.75 -11.39
CA ALA A 169 9.19 5.01 -10.69
C ALA A 169 10.66 5.44 -10.83
N VAL A 170 11.59 4.49 -10.74
CA VAL A 170 13.02 4.74 -10.97
C VAL A 170 13.27 5.14 -12.43
N GLU A 171 12.72 4.41 -13.40
CA GLU A 171 12.85 4.76 -14.82
C GLU A 171 12.32 6.16 -15.11
N LEU A 172 11.12 6.50 -14.62
CA LEU A 172 10.55 7.85 -14.76
C LEU A 172 11.42 8.93 -14.13
N ALA A 173 12.02 8.68 -12.97
CA ALA A 173 12.96 9.62 -12.33
C ALA A 173 14.21 9.84 -13.20
N THR A 174 14.81 8.76 -13.71
CA THR A 174 15.99 8.86 -14.57
C THR A 174 15.68 9.54 -15.91
N LEU A 175 14.50 9.31 -16.49
CA LEU A 175 14.06 10.00 -17.71
C LEU A 175 13.84 11.49 -17.49
N ARG A 176 13.26 11.88 -16.34
CA ARG A 176 13.10 13.29 -15.97
C ARG A 176 14.45 13.98 -15.82
N GLU A 177 15.41 13.35 -15.15
CA GLU A 177 16.77 13.90 -15.01
C GLU A 177 17.46 14.07 -16.37
N ARG A 178 17.36 13.06 -17.24
CA ARG A 178 17.90 13.14 -18.61
C ARG A 178 17.24 14.23 -19.43
N LEU A 179 15.92 14.41 -19.30
CA LEU A 179 15.17 15.45 -19.98
C LEU A 179 15.61 16.83 -19.50
N GLU A 180 15.72 17.05 -18.19
CA GLU A 180 16.18 18.32 -17.62
C GLU A 180 17.62 18.65 -18.08
N ALA A 181 18.51 17.66 -18.09
CA ALA A 181 19.86 17.83 -18.61
C ALA A 181 19.87 18.18 -20.10
N ALA A 182 19.04 17.50 -20.92
CA ALA A 182 18.92 17.78 -22.35
C ALA A 182 18.36 19.18 -22.60
N GLU A 183 17.33 19.60 -21.86
CA GLU A 183 16.77 20.95 -21.94
C GLU A 183 17.79 22.03 -21.56
N LYS A 184 18.56 21.81 -20.50
CA LYS A 184 19.62 22.73 -20.09
C LYS A 184 20.72 22.84 -21.16
N ASN A 185 21.13 21.70 -21.73
CA ASN A 185 22.12 21.68 -22.81
C ASN A 185 21.59 22.37 -24.08
N ALA A 186 20.33 22.14 -24.44
CA ALA A 186 19.71 22.81 -25.59
C ALA A 186 19.60 24.32 -25.39
N LYS A 187 19.23 24.78 -24.19
CA LYS A 187 19.24 26.22 -23.85
C LYS A 187 20.63 26.83 -23.96
N ALA A 188 21.64 26.18 -23.37
CA ALA A 188 23.02 26.65 -23.44
C ALA A 188 23.55 26.69 -24.89
N ALA A 189 23.24 25.67 -25.71
CA ALA A 189 23.61 25.67 -27.13
C ALA A 189 22.92 26.80 -27.90
N ASN A 190 21.63 27.04 -27.65
CA ASN A 190 20.91 28.16 -28.27
C ASN A 190 21.48 29.53 -27.86
N GLU A 191 21.84 29.71 -26.60
CA GLU A 191 22.49 30.94 -26.11
C GLU A 191 23.86 31.15 -26.77
N GLN A 192 24.66 30.09 -26.90
CA GLN A 192 25.94 30.12 -27.62
C GLN A 192 25.76 30.49 -29.09
N HIS A 193 24.84 29.83 -29.80
CA HIS A 193 24.54 30.13 -31.19
C HIS A 193 24.03 31.55 -31.39
N ALA A 194 23.17 32.05 -30.50
CA ALA A 194 22.70 33.43 -30.54
C ALA A 194 23.85 34.44 -30.35
N ALA A 195 24.77 34.16 -29.41
CA ALA A 195 25.95 34.99 -29.20
C ALA A 195 26.91 34.99 -30.40
N GLU A 196 27.15 33.81 -31.00
CA GLU A 196 27.95 33.68 -32.22
C GLU A 196 27.31 34.43 -33.40
N GLN A 197 25.99 34.30 -33.57
CA GLN A 197 25.26 35.00 -34.62
C GLN A 197 25.36 36.52 -34.45
N ALA A 198 25.21 37.03 -33.21
CA ALA A 198 25.37 38.45 -32.92
C ALA A 198 26.80 38.94 -33.22
N LYS A 199 27.82 38.15 -32.85
CA LYS A 199 29.23 38.46 -33.15
C LYS A 199 29.50 38.49 -34.65
N LEU A 200 28.99 37.51 -35.41
CA LEU A 200 29.13 37.49 -36.87
C LEU A 200 28.41 38.67 -37.53
N GLN A 201 27.21 39.01 -37.06
CA GLN A 201 26.49 40.21 -37.54
C GLN A 201 27.29 41.49 -37.30
N GLN A 202 27.90 41.65 -36.13
CA GLN A 202 28.78 42.79 -35.83
C GLN A 202 30.01 42.81 -36.76
N GLN A 203 30.65 41.67 -36.99
CA GLN A 203 31.80 41.57 -37.89
C GLN A 203 31.42 41.93 -39.34
N VAL A 204 30.27 41.45 -39.83
CA VAL A 204 29.76 41.78 -41.17
C VAL A 204 29.45 43.27 -41.28
N ALA A 205 28.82 43.86 -40.26
CA ALA A 205 28.53 45.29 -40.22
C ALA A 205 29.83 46.13 -40.25
N ALA A 206 30.82 45.76 -39.44
CA ALA A 206 32.12 46.41 -39.43
C ALA A 206 32.83 46.29 -40.78
N GLN A 207 32.89 45.09 -41.37
CA GLN A 207 33.47 44.86 -42.70
C GLN A 207 32.77 45.71 -43.78
N LYS A 208 31.45 45.82 -43.74
CA LYS A 208 30.69 46.66 -44.67
C LYS A 208 31.06 48.14 -44.52
N GLN A 209 31.22 48.64 -43.30
CA GLN A 209 31.65 50.01 -43.05
C GLN A 209 33.09 50.25 -43.54
N THR A 210 34.02 49.33 -43.28
CA THR A 210 35.39 49.41 -43.78
C THR A 210 35.42 49.40 -45.31
N ALA A 211 34.64 48.52 -45.95
CA ALA A 211 34.54 48.46 -47.40
C ALA A 211 33.97 49.75 -48.00
N GLN A 212 33.00 50.39 -47.32
CA GLN A 212 32.47 51.70 -47.71
C GLN A 212 33.52 52.82 -47.58
N SER A 213 34.32 52.84 -46.50
CA SER A 213 35.42 53.80 -46.34
C SER A 213 36.47 53.65 -47.44
N ILE A 214 36.91 52.42 -47.70
CA ILE A 214 37.88 52.11 -48.77
C ILE A 214 37.32 52.52 -50.14
N ALA A 215 36.02 52.31 -50.39
CA ALA A 215 35.39 52.75 -51.63
C ALA A 215 35.39 54.29 -51.76
N ALA A 216 35.06 55.01 -50.69
CA ALA A 216 35.09 56.47 -50.68
C ALA A 216 36.50 57.04 -50.89
N GLU A 217 37.50 56.50 -50.18
CA GLU A 217 38.91 56.86 -50.36
C GLU A 217 39.39 56.60 -51.78
N ARG A 218 39.04 55.45 -52.35
CA ARG A 218 39.36 55.11 -53.75
C ARG A 218 38.75 56.12 -54.73
N ASP A 219 37.52 56.54 -54.53
CA ASP A 219 36.85 57.50 -55.41
C ASP A 219 37.44 58.92 -55.27
N GLN A 220 37.86 59.30 -54.06
CA GLN A 220 38.65 60.53 -53.82
C GLN A 220 40.01 60.46 -54.54
N LEU A 221 40.77 59.37 -54.37
CA LEU A 221 42.07 59.20 -55.02
C LEU A 221 41.95 59.19 -56.55
N LYS A 222 40.90 58.60 -57.12
CA LYS A 222 40.62 58.69 -58.56
C LYS A 222 40.38 60.13 -59.01
N THR A 223 39.64 60.91 -58.23
CA THR A 223 39.38 62.32 -58.52
C THR A 223 40.67 63.14 -58.48
N GLU A 224 41.50 62.95 -57.46
CA GLU A 224 42.80 63.60 -57.35
C GLU A 224 43.75 63.18 -58.46
N LEU A 225 43.74 61.89 -58.86
CA LEU A 225 44.52 61.40 -59.98
C LEU A 225 44.15 62.12 -61.29
N VAL A 226 42.84 62.28 -61.58
CA VAL A 226 42.37 63.03 -62.76
C VAL A 226 42.80 64.50 -62.68
N LYS A 227 42.73 65.15 -61.51
CA LYS A 227 43.21 66.53 -61.33
C LYS A 227 44.72 66.65 -61.56
N VAL A 228 45.52 65.70 -61.07
CA VAL A 228 46.97 65.70 -61.29
C VAL A 228 47.29 65.45 -62.75
N GLN A 229 46.60 64.51 -63.40
CA GLN A 229 46.79 64.22 -64.81
C GLN A 229 46.46 65.43 -65.68
N THR A 230 45.31 66.08 -65.47
CA THR A 230 44.95 67.32 -66.20
C THR A 230 45.94 68.47 -65.97
N LYS A 231 46.46 68.63 -64.74
CA LYS A 231 47.53 69.60 -64.45
C LYS A 231 48.84 69.25 -65.14
N ALA A 232 49.21 67.97 -65.18
CA ALA A 232 50.42 67.49 -65.84
C ALA A 232 50.34 67.73 -67.36
N ASP A 233 49.23 67.37 -67.98
CA ASP A 233 48.96 67.60 -69.41
C ASP A 233 48.99 69.10 -69.73
N GLY A 234 48.37 69.94 -68.90
CA GLY A 234 48.40 71.40 -69.06
C GLY A 234 49.79 72.00 -68.92
N ALA A 235 50.60 71.53 -67.96
CA ALA A 235 51.99 71.96 -67.79
C ALA A 235 52.87 71.51 -68.97
N GLU A 236 52.61 70.34 -69.55
CA GLU A 236 53.30 69.87 -70.74
C GLU A 236 52.99 70.74 -71.97
N GLU A 237 51.73 71.10 -72.20
CA GLU A 237 51.35 72.00 -73.29
C GLU A 237 51.89 73.42 -73.08
N LEU A 238 51.91 73.94 -71.83
CA LEU A 238 52.58 75.22 -71.52
C LEU A 238 54.08 75.16 -71.83
N ARG A 239 54.78 74.12 -71.38
CA ARG A 239 56.21 73.93 -71.68
C ARG A 239 56.48 73.81 -73.17
N LYS A 240 55.60 73.15 -73.91
CA LYS A 240 55.69 73.03 -75.38
C LYS A 240 55.51 74.38 -76.07
N GLU A 241 54.58 75.20 -75.58
CA GLU A 241 54.38 76.56 -76.09
C GLU A 241 55.55 77.50 -75.71
N GLU A 242 56.06 77.43 -74.49
CA GLU A 242 57.27 78.14 -74.07
C GLU A 242 58.48 77.74 -74.92
N ARG A 243 58.68 76.45 -75.20
CA ARG A 243 59.74 75.97 -76.10
C ARG A 243 59.57 76.52 -77.51
N LYS A 244 58.35 76.58 -78.05
CA LYS A 244 58.08 77.19 -79.37
C LYS A 244 58.41 78.68 -79.37
N ARG A 245 58.00 79.42 -78.35
CA ARG A 245 58.31 80.86 -78.20
C ARG A 245 59.81 81.11 -78.08
N ALA A 246 60.48 80.36 -77.20
CA ALA A 246 61.92 80.43 -77.04
C ALA A 246 62.65 80.09 -78.35
N ALA A 247 62.21 79.07 -79.10
CA ALA A 247 62.77 78.74 -80.40
C ALA A 247 62.56 79.87 -81.42
N ALA A 248 61.37 80.50 -81.45
CA ALA A 248 61.09 81.64 -82.34
C ALA A 248 61.90 82.89 -81.96
N GLU A 249 62.09 83.16 -80.67
CA GLU A 249 62.94 84.26 -80.20
C GLU A 249 64.42 84.01 -80.53
N LEU A 250 64.92 82.80 -80.30
CA LEU A 250 66.26 82.39 -80.71
C LEU A 250 66.46 82.59 -82.21
N GLN A 251 65.49 82.17 -83.04
CA GLN A 251 65.53 82.40 -84.48
C GLN A 251 65.57 83.89 -84.83
N ARG A 252 64.73 84.73 -84.21
CA ARG A 252 64.76 86.18 -84.42
C ARG A 252 66.10 86.80 -84.02
N THR A 253 66.71 86.34 -82.92
CA THR A 253 68.04 86.82 -82.51
C THR A 253 69.12 86.36 -83.47
N ALA A 254 69.04 85.12 -83.96
CA ALA A 254 69.94 84.62 -85.00
C ALA A 254 69.80 85.43 -86.30
N ASP A 255 68.58 85.72 -86.75
CA ASP A 255 68.32 86.54 -87.93
C ASP A 255 68.86 87.97 -87.77
N LYS A 256 68.74 88.57 -86.56
CA LYS A 256 69.33 89.88 -86.24
C LYS A 256 70.85 89.83 -86.24
N LEU A 257 71.45 88.78 -85.68
CA LEU A 257 72.89 88.58 -85.70
C LEU A 257 73.41 88.45 -87.13
N ILE A 258 72.75 87.66 -87.98
CA ILE A 258 73.07 87.54 -89.41
C ILE A 258 73.00 88.91 -90.11
N LYS A 259 71.96 89.72 -89.81
CA LYS A 259 71.86 91.08 -90.35
C LYS A 259 72.97 91.99 -89.87
N LEU A 260 73.29 91.98 -88.57
CA LEU A 260 74.39 92.76 -88.01
C LEU A 260 75.74 92.31 -88.56
N GLU A 261 75.95 91.01 -88.77
CA GLU A 261 77.13 90.46 -89.43
C GLU A 261 77.23 90.98 -90.88
N ALA A 262 76.13 90.99 -91.63
CA ALA A 262 76.07 91.54 -92.98
C ALA A 262 76.30 93.06 -93.02
N GLU A 263 75.71 93.82 -92.09
CA GLU A 263 75.94 95.27 -91.94
C GLU A 263 77.40 95.56 -91.55
N MET A 264 77.97 94.79 -90.65
CA MET A 264 79.39 94.89 -90.29
C MET A 264 80.29 94.59 -91.48
N ASP A 265 79.99 93.56 -92.28
CA ASP A 265 80.75 93.23 -93.48
C ASP A 265 80.63 94.32 -94.55
N ASN A 266 79.44 94.92 -94.71
CA ASN A 266 79.27 96.11 -95.55
C ASN A 266 80.07 97.30 -95.01
N ALA A 267 80.02 97.59 -93.71
CA ALA A 267 80.80 98.65 -93.09
C ALA A 267 82.32 98.41 -93.26
N LYS A 268 82.78 97.16 -93.19
CA LYS A 268 84.17 96.78 -93.49
C LYS A 268 84.52 97.02 -94.96
N ARG A 269 83.62 96.69 -95.90
CA ARG A 269 83.82 96.98 -97.34
C ARG A 269 83.86 98.48 -97.60
N GLU A 270 82.94 99.25 -97.02
CA GLU A 270 82.91 100.70 -97.11
C GLU A 270 84.17 101.32 -96.51
N ALA A 271 84.59 100.87 -95.32
CA ALA A 271 85.84 101.30 -94.72
C ALA A 271 87.06 100.92 -95.57
N GLY A 272 87.04 99.75 -96.21
CA GLY A 272 88.04 99.31 -97.18
C GLY A 272 88.10 100.24 -98.39
N SER A 273 86.95 100.54 -99.00
CA SER A 273 86.83 101.45 -100.14
C SER A 273 87.25 102.87 -99.77
N ALA A 274 86.88 103.37 -98.59
CA ALA A 274 87.30 104.66 -98.09
C ALA A 274 88.83 104.71 -97.89
N ARG A 275 89.45 103.65 -97.34
CA ARG A 275 90.92 103.56 -97.25
C ARG A 275 91.57 103.54 -98.62
N GLU A 276 90.99 102.86 -99.59
CA GLU A 276 91.48 102.82 -100.97
C GLU A 276 91.38 104.19 -101.64
N GLN A 277 90.27 104.91 -101.47
CA GLN A 277 90.11 106.29 -101.92
C GLN A 277 91.09 107.23 -101.23
N VAL A 278 91.30 107.10 -99.91
CA VAL A 278 92.32 107.87 -99.18
C VAL A 278 93.71 107.55 -99.72
N ALA A 279 94.03 106.28 -99.99
CA ALA A 279 95.31 105.90 -100.58
C ALA A 279 95.47 106.48 -102.01
N GLN A 280 94.41 106.48 -102.81
CA GLN A 280 94.40 107.03 -104.16
C GLN A 280 94.54 108.55 -104.16
N LEU A 281 93.79 109.27 -103.31
CA LEU A 281 93.94 110.71 -103.10
C LEU A 281 95.33 111.06 -102.57
N THR A 282 95.86 110.28 -101.63
CA THR A 282 97.22 110.46 -101.13
C THR A 282 98.24 110.27 -102.26
N GLY A 283 98.05 109.25 -103.10
CA GLY A 283 98.85 108.99 -104.30
C GLY A 283 98.78 110.11 -105.34
N GLN A 284 97.59 110.67 -105.57
CA GLN A 284 97.40 111.86 -106.41
C GLN A 284 98.10 113.08 -105.81
N LEU A 285 98.06 113.24 -104.49
CA LEU A 285 98.69 114.35 -103.78
C LEU A 285 100.22 114.26 -103.79
N THR A 286 100.80 113.05 -103.70
CA THR A 286 102.23 112.84 -103.93
C THR A 286 102.63 113.04 -105.39
N ALA A 287 101.81 112.59 -106.35
CA ALA A 287 102.05 112.85 -107.78
C ALA A 287 102.00 114.35 -108.12
N MET A 288 101.04 115.08 -107.54
CA MET A 288 100.92 116.53 -107.70
C MET A 288 102.08 117.27 -107.00
N LYS A 289 102.50 116.83 -105.81
CA LYS A 289 103.73 117.34 -105.16
C LYS A 289 104.97 117.10 -106.01
N SER A 290 105.09 115.94 -106.65
CA SER A 290 106.20 115.64 -107.59
C SER A 290 106.14 116.53 -108.84
N GLN A 291 104.95 116.80 -109.39
CA GLN A 291 104.77 117.78 -110.47
C GLN A 291 105.14 119.21 -110.06
N VAL A 292 104.80 119.64 -108.84
CA VAL A 292 105.19 120.94 -108.29
C VAL A 292 106.70 121.00 -108.05
N GLU A 293 107.34 119.93 -107.57
CA GLU A 293 108.81 119.85 -107.48
C GLU A 293 109.49 119.91 -108.86
N GLN A 294 108.91 119.27 -109.89
CA GLN A 294 109.42 119.36 -111.25
C GLN A 294 109.22 120.76 -111.87
N LEU A 295 108.11 121.43 -111.58
CA LEU A 295 107.86 122.84 -111.98
C LEU A 295 108.76 123.82 -111.22
N MET A 296 109.03 123.58 -109.93
CA MET A 296 109.96 124.38 -109.13
C MET A 296 111.42 124.19 -109.58
N LYS A 297 111.81 122.99 -110.05
CA LYS A 297 113.10 122.77 -110.73
C LYS A 297 113.21 123.46 -112.09
N ALA A 298 112.10 123.83 -112.73
CA ALA A 298 112.10 124.52 -114.02
C ALA A 298 112.13 126.06 -113.91
N ILE A 299 111.92 126.63 -112.72
CA ILE A 299 111.79 128.09 -112.50
C ILE A 299 112.91 128.66 -111.58
N GLY A 300 113.83 127.80 -111.10
CA GLY A 300 115.01 128.21 -110.32
C GLY A 300 116.31 128.16 -111.12
N ASN A 301 116.41 128.94 -112.19
CA ASN A 301 117.64 129.43 -112.82
C ASN A 301 117.46 130.93 -113.06
#